data_AF-A0A1H9BSA1-F1
#
_entry.id   AF-A0A1H9BSA1-F1
#
_cell.length_a   1.000
_cell.length_b   1.000
_cell.length_c   1.000
_cell.angle_alpha   90.00
_cell.angle_beta   90.00
_cell.angle_gamma   90.00
#
_symmetry.space_group_name_H-M   'P 1'
#
loop_
_entity.id
_entity.type
_entity.pdbx_description
1 polymer ?
#
loop_
_entity_poly.entity_id
_entity_poly.type
_entity_poly.pdbx_seq_one_letter_code
_entity_poly.pdbx_strand_id
1 'polypeptide(L)'
;MAVQSSPVKVDQETHALIAHGATALHMSQKDLLAAAVREYLGARREEINAALRRTMETLDGTRSSQVAALTGMSKERLAELGGIRES
;
A
#
# COMPACT_ATOMS: atom_id res chain seq x y z
N MET A 1 9.01 21.30 17.99
CA MET A 1 9.51 19.98 17.51
C MET A 1 10.18 20.22 16.17
N ALA A 2 11.47 19.91 16.01
CA ALA A 2 12.15 20.11 14.73
C ALA A 2 11.63 19.10 13.72
N VAL A 3 11.06 19.58 12.61
CA VAL A 3 10.63 18.72 11.51
C VAL A 3 11.89 18.23 10.81
N GLN A 4 12.23 16.94 10.98
CA GLN A 4 13.32 16.34 10.22
C GLN A 4 12.89 16.24 8.75
N SER A 5 13.68 16.86 7.87
CA SER A 5 13.53 16.71 6.42
C SER A 5 14.59 15.74 5.90
N SER A 6 14.15 14.69 5.22
CA SER A 6 15.04 13.79 4.49
C SER A 6 14.99 14.12 3.00
N PRO A 7 16.13 14.08 2.28
CA PRO A 7 16.15 14.34 0.84
C PRO A 7 15.43 13.20 0.09
N VAL A 8 14.56 13.57 -0.85
CA VAL A 8 13.89 12.63 -1.77
C VAL A 8 14.50 12.81 -3.15
N LYS A 9 15.09 11.74 -3.70
CA LYS A 9 15.61 11.76 -5.06
C LYS A 9 14.47 11.52 -6.03
N VAL A 10 14.33 12.42 -6.99
CA VAL A 10 13.39 12.34 -8.12
C VAL A 10 14.17 12.63 -9.40
N ASP A 11 13.64 12.20 -10.54
CA ASP A 11 14.18 12.56 -11.83
C ASP A 11 13.93 14.05 -12.15
N GLN A 12 14.60 14.55 -13.20
CA GLN A 12 14.54 15.97 -13.56
C GLN A 12 13.16 16.42 -14.03
N GLU A 13 12.42 15.55 -14.71
CA GLU A 13 11.08 15.85 -15.22
C GLU A 13 10.10 16.02 -14.06
N THR A 14 10.12 15.08 -13.10
CA THR A 14 9.32 15.15 -11.88
C THR A 14 9.66 16.38 -11.05
N HIS A 15 10.95 16.73 -10.92
CA HIS A 15 11.35 17.95 -10.20
C HIS A 15 10.81 19.22 -10.87
N ALA A 16 10.83 19.30 -12.21
CA ALA A 16 10.27 20.44 -12.93
C ALA A 16 8.76 20.57 -12.70
N LEU A 17 8.03 19.45 -12.75
CA LEU A 17 6.59 19.42 -12.44
C LEU A 17 6.29 19.92 -11.02
N ILE A 18 7.06 19.45 -10.03
CA ILE A 18 6.92 19.90 -8.63
C ILE A 18 7.20 21.40 -8.52
N ALA A 19 8.24 21.90 -9.20
CA ALA A 19 8.58 23.33 -9.18
C ALA A 19 7.46 24.18 -9.79
N HIS A 20 6.96 23.82 -10.97
CA HIS A 20 5.87 24.54 -11.63
C HIS A 20 4.58 24.51 -10.82
N GLY A 21 4.19 23.34 -10.30
CA GLY A 21 3.01 23.20 -9.45
C GLY A 21 3.09 24.02 -8.17
N ALA A 22 4.26 24.05 -7.53
CA ALA A 22 4.48 24.79 -6.29
C ALA A 22 4.33 26.30 -6.52
N THR A 23 4.90 26.82 -7.62
CA THR A 23 4.73 28.22 -8.02
C THR A 23 3.27 28.55 -8.32
N ALA A 24 2.57 27.72 -9.10
CA ALA A 24 1.18 27.96 -9.47
C ALA A 24 0.23 27.99 -8.26
N LEU A 25 0.52 27.18 -7.25
CA LEU A 25 -0.31 27.05 -6.05
C LEU A 25 0.18 27.89 -4.87
N HIS A 26 1.17 28.77 -5.09
CA HIS A 26 1.78 29.63 -4.06
C HIS A 26 2.19 28.87 -2.79
N MET A 27 2.72 27.65 -2.95
CA MET A 27 3.15 26.80 -1.86
C MET A 27 4.61 26.38 -2.03
N SER A 28 5.23 25.89 -0.96
CA SER A 28 6.57 25.34 -1.07
C SER A 28 6.53 23.96 -1.72
N GLN A 29 7.60 23.59 -2.44
CA GLN A 29 7.69 22.28 -3.10
C GLN A 29 7.54 21.11 -2.11
N LYS A 30 8.04 21.26 -0.87
CA LYS A 30 7.87 20.26 0.19
C LYS A 30 6.39 20.10 0.59
N ASP A 31 5.62 21.18 0.63
CA ASP A 31 4.22 21.15 1.06
C ASP A 31 3.35 20.57 -0.04
N LEU A 32 3.64 20.92 -1.30
CA LEU A 32 3.04 20.29 -2.48
C LEU A 32 3.29 18.78 -2.48
N LEU A 33 4.55 18.35 -2.34
CA LEU A 33 4.90 16.95 -2.32
C LEU A 33 4.19 16.21 -1.18
N ALA A 34 4.15 16.81 0.01
CA ALA A 34 3.47 16.23 1.16
C ALA A 34 1.94 16.09 0.94
N ALA A 35 1.31 17.09 0.31
CA ALA A 35 -0.10 17.04 -0.04
C ALA A 35 -0.38 15.96 -1.11
N ALA A 36 0.40 15.94 -2.19
CA ALA A 36 0.28 14.98 -3.28
C ALA A 36 0.44 13.53 -2.79
N VAL A 37 1.43 13.26 -1.92
CA VAL A 37 1.63 11.92 -1.34
C VAL A 37 0.44 11.51 -0.48
N ARG A 38 -0.08 12.41 0.37
CA ARG A 38 -1.26 12.11 1.21
C ARG A 38 -2.50 11.83 0.36
N GLU A 39 -2.70 12.59 -0.70
CA GLU A 39 -3.83 12.42 -1.61
C GLU A 39 -3.72 11.12 -2.40
N TYR A 40 -2.55 10.83 -2.98
CA TYR A 40 -2.31 9.60 -3.73
C TYR A 40 -2.51 8.34 -2.87
N LEU A 41 -1.99 8.35 -1.63
CA LEU A 41 -2.17 7.25 -0.70
C LEU A 41 -3.60 7.17 -0.14
N GLY A 42 -4.26 8.31 0.06
CA GLY A 42 -5.65 8.38 0.49
C GLY A 42 -6.60 7.76 -0.54
N ALA A 43 -6.44 8.11 -1.82
CA ALA A 43 -7.24 7.57 -2.92
C ALA A 43 -7.03 6.05 -3.09
N ARG A 44 -5.85 5.53 -2.77
CA ARG A 44 -5.50 4.10 -2.87
C ARG A 44 -5.58 3.34 -1.56
N ARG A 45 -6.18 3.93 -0.53
CA ARG A 45 -6.20 3.31 0.81
C ARG A 45 -6.83 1.93 0.81
N GLU A 46 -7.88 1.73 0.02
CA GLU A 46 -8.54 0.44 -0.13
C GLU A 46 -7.65 -0.60 -0.82
N GLU A 47 -6.94 -0.21 -1.87
CA GLU A 47 -5.99 -1.06 -2.59
C GLU A 47 -4.81 -1.48 -1.69
N ILE A 48 -4.28 -0.54 -0.91
CA ILE A 48 -3.21 -0.79 0.07
C ILE A 48 -3.71 -1.73 1.17
N ASN A 49 -4.91 -1.49 1.72
CA ASN A 49 -5.50 -2.36 2.73
C ASN A 49 -5.76 -3.77 2.18
N ALA A 50 -6.21 -3.88 0.93
CA ALA A 50 -6.41 -5.16 0.25
C ALA A 50 -5.08 -5.89 -0.02
N ALA A 51 -4.02 -5.17 -0.39
CA ALA A 51 -2.68 -5.74 -0.52
C ALA A 51 -2.14 -6.22 0.82
N LEU A 52 -2.28 -5.42 1.89
CA LEU A 52 -1.84 -5.77 3.23
C LEU A 52 -2.59 -7.00 3.77
N ARG A 53 -3.92 -7.07 3.56
CA ARG A 53 -4.74 -8.21 3.96
C ARG A 53 -4.33 -9.49 3.25
N ARG A 54 -4.09 -9.43 1.93
CA ARG A 54 -3.56 -10.57 1.14
C ARG A 54 -2.18 -11.02 1.63
N THR A 55 -1.29 -10.08 1.96
CA THR A 55 0.01 -10.39 2.55
C THR A 55 -0.15 -11.05 3.92
N MET A 56 -1.04 -10.55 4.78
CA MET A 56 -1.32 -11.18 6.07
C MET A 56 -1.96 -12.56 5.93
N GLU A 57 -2.91 -12.76 5.02
CA GLU A 57 -3.53 -14.08 4.75
C GLU A 57 -2.51 -15.11 4.27
N THR A 58 -1.52 -14.67 3.48
CA THR A 58 -0.40 -15.51 3.02
C THR A 58 0.57 -15.82 4.15
N LEU A 59 0.83 -14.85 5.05
CA LEU A 59 1.72 -14.99 6.19
C LEU A 59 1.08 -15.65 7.42
N ASP A 60 -0.24 -15.78 7.46
CA ASP A 60 -1.03 -16.29 8.60
C ASP A 60 -0.60 -17.70 9.01
N GLY A 61 0.20 -18.39 8.20
CA GLY A 61 0.93 -19.61 8.57
C GLY A 61 0.05 -20.85 8.75
N THR A 62 -1.26 -20.65 8.86
CA THR A 62 -2.29 -21.68 9.01
C THR A 62 -2.19 -22.70 7.88
N ARG A 63 -2.44 -23.97 8.20
CA ARG A 63 -2.41 -25.05 7.21
C ARG A 63 -3.49 -24.83 6.15
N SER A 64 -4.59 -24.20 6.56
CA SER A 64 -5.65 -23.72 5.67
C SER A 64 -5.16 -22.68 4.65
N SER A 65 -4.41 -21.64 5.07
CA SER A 65 -3.80 -20.66 4.15
C SER A 65 -2.86 -21.32 3.13
N GLN A 66 -2.04 -22.28 3.58
CA GLN A 66 -1.08 -22.96 2.70
C GLN A 66 -1.78 -23.85 1.67
N VAL A 67 -2.81 -24.58 2.07
CA VAL A 67 -3.58 -25.44 1.16
C VAL A 67 -4.45 -24.60 0.21
N ALA A 68 -5.00 -23.47 0.66
CA ALA A 68 -5.66 -22.50 -0.21
C ALA A 68 -4.70 -21.97 -1.30
N ALA A 69 -3.47 -21.62 -0.93
CA ALA A 69 -2.45 -21.17 -1.86
C ALA A 69 -2.02 -22.25 -2.88
N LEU A 70 -1.92 -23.51 -2.45
CA LEU A 70 -1.53 -24.64 -3.33
C LEU A 70 -2.65 -25.10 -4.26
N THR A 71 -3.90 -24.99 -3.84
CA THR A 71 -5.07 -25.49 -4.58
C THR A 71 -5.80 -24.41 -5.37
N GLY A 72 -5.51 -23.13 -5.10
CA GLY A 72 -6.22 -22.00 -5.68
C GLY A 72 -7.67 -21.84 -5.19
N MET A 73 -8.10 -22.63 -4.21
CA MET A 73 -9.43 -22.56 -3.60
C MET A 73 -9.41 -21.57 -2.43
N SER A 74 -10.50 -20.81 -2.25
CA SER A 74 -10.63 -19.90 -1.11
C SER A 74 -10.78 -20.68 0.21
N LYS A 75 -10.49 -20.03 1.35
CA LYS A 75 -10.61 -20.64 2.69
C LYS A 75 -12.05 -21.08 2.98
N GLU A 76 -13.03 -20.34 2.49
CA GLU A 76 -14.46 -20.62 2.63
C GLU A 76 -14.82 -21.90 1.88
N ARG A 77 -14.28 -22.07 0.65
CA ARG A 77 -14.50 -23.29 -0.13
C ARG A 77 -13.86 -24.52 0.52
N LEU A 78 -12.71 -24.36 1.16
CA LEU A 78 -12.08 -25.43 1.94
C LEU A 78 -12.90 -25.77 3.19
N ALA A 79 -13.53 -24.80 3.84
CA ALA A 79 -14.41 -25.03 4.98
C ALA A 79 -15.68 -25.81 4.58
N GLU A 80 -16.28 -25.52 3.42
CA GLU A 80 -17.41 -26.27 2.87
C GLU A 80 -17.07 -27.75 2.58
N LEU A 81 -15.80 -28.04 2.26
CA LEU A 81 -15.32 -29.38 1.95
C LEU A 81 -14.86 -30.18 3.20
N GLY A 82 -15.22 -29.70 4.39
CA GLY A 82 -14.91 -30.34 5.67
C GLY A 82 -13.78 -29.69 6.46
N GLY A 83 -13.19 -28.60 5.94
CA GLY A 83 -12.18 -27.79 6.62
C GLY A 83 -10.83 -28.49 6.81
N ILE A 84 -9.82 -27.71 7.22
CA ILE A 84 -8.50 -28.23 7.59
C ILE A 84 -8.33 -28.04 9.10
N ARG A 85 -8.00 -29.13 9.80
CA ARG A 85 -7.67 -29.06 11.22
C ARG A 85 -6.30 -28.42 11.38
N GLU A 86 -6.27 -27.32 12.14
CA GLU A 86 -5.04 -26.69 12.61
C GLU A 86 -4.42 -27.62 13.67
N SER A 87 -3.14 -27.90 13.55
CA SER A 87 -2.38 -28.80 14.43
C SER A 87 -1.53 -28.02 15.42
#